data_AF-A0A848YIP3-F1
#
_entry.id   AF-A0A848YIP3-F1
#
_cell.length_a   1.000
_cell.length_b   1.000
_cell.length_c   1.000
_cell.angle_alpha   90.00
_cell.angle_beta   90.00
_cell.angle_gamma   90.00
#
_symmetry.space_group_name_H-M   'P 1'
#
loop_
_entity.id
_entity.type
_entity.pdbx_description
1 polymer ?
#
loop_
_entity_poly.entity_id
_entity_poly.type
_entity_poly.pdbx_seq_one_letter_code
_entity_poly.pdbx_strand_id
1 'polypeptide(L)'
;VLKHGMAGASLRPLAKAAGTSDRMLIYHFGNKERLISELLKLIADAYSQALNQALSGARPKSRRELLDRIISHTGGAEMEPFLALWWDIVAGAARDVPGYKQAAQRVMSRLHEWLVGQMPEGDPDPKGGAQYLLTLIEGAQMLSTVGHATLGQGGIAAARL
;
A
#
# COMPACT_ATOMS: atom_id res chain seq x y z
N VAL A 1 -3.77 14.38 3.61
CA VAL A 1 -2.79 13.29 3.84
C VAL A 1 -2.26 12.78 2.52
N LEU A 2 -3.06 12.18 1.62
CA LEU A 2 -2.58 11.76 0.29
C LEU A 2 -1.81 12.86 -0.48
N LYS A 3 -2.30 14.10 -0.47
CA LYS A 3 -1.63 15.24 -1.13
C LYS A 3 -0.38 15.78 -0.41
N HIS A 4 -0.25 15.56 0.90
CA HIS A 4 0.71 16.29 1.74
C HIS A 4 1.62 15.38 2.58
N GLY A 5 1.51 14.06 2.42
CA GLY A 5 2.15 13.06 3.27
C GLY A 5 1.66 13.07 4.73
N MET A 6 2.25 12.17 5.53
CA MET A 6 2.07 12.09 6.99
C MET A 6 3.05 12.97 7.75
N ALA A 7 4.16 13.40 7.15
CA ALA A 7 5.17 14.25 7.81
C ALA A 7 4.58 15.59 8.31
N GLY A 8 3.53 16.11 7.65
CA GLY A 8 2.78 17.30 8.08
C GLY A 8 1.56 17.03 8.97
N ALA A 9 1.24 15.77 9.28
CA ALA A 9 0.05 15.38 10.03
C ALA A 9 0.23 15.60 11.55
N SER A 10 0.13 16.85 11.98
CA SER A 10 -0.17 17.19 13.38
C SER A 10 -1.67 17.41 13.57
N LEU A 11 -2.14 17.47 14.83
CA LEU A 11 -3.56 17.67 15.13
C LEU A 11 -4.11 18.94 14.47
N ARG A 12 -3.35 20.04 14.50
CA ARG A 12 -3.79 21.33 14.00
C ARG A 12 -4.04 21.38 12.49
N PRO A 13 -3.14 20.91 11.60
CA PRO A 13 -3.43 20.75 10.18
C PRO A 13 -4.58 19.78 9.89
N LEU A 14 -4.68 18.67 10.63
CA LEU A 14 -5.77 17.71 10.47
C LEU A 14 -7.12 18.33 10.86
N ALA A 15 -7.17 19.07 11.96
CA ALA A 15 -8.36 19.76 12.44
C ALA A 15 -8.80 20.84 11.45
N LYS A 16 -7.85 21.66 10.97
CA LYS A 16 -8.11 22.65 9.93
C LYS A 16 -8.66 22.03 8.65
N ALA A 17 -8.07 20.91 8.19
CA ALA A 17 -8.53 20.21 6.99
C ALA A 17 -9.92 19.57 7.19
N ALA A 18 -10.24 19.13 8.40
CA ALA A 18 -11.55 18.58 8.76
C ALA A 18 -12.60 19.64 9.16
N GLY A 19 -12.25 20.94 9.10
CA GLY A 19 -13.16 22.03 9.48
C GLY A 19 -13.54 22.02 10.97
N THR A 20 -12.66 21.50 11.84
CA THR A 20 -12.89 21.35 13.28
C THR A 20 -11.71 21.88 14.11
N SER A 21 -11.76 21.71 15.43
CA SER A 21 -10.67 22.07 16.35
C SER A 21 -9.89 20.84 16.83
N ASP A 22 -8.64 21.04 17.24
CA ASP A 22 -7.79 20.01 17.86
C ASP A 22 -8.50 19.35 19.05
N ARG A 23 -9.23 20.15 19.86
CA ARG A 23 -10.01 19.66 21.00
C ARG A 23 -11.12 18.70 20.57
N MET A 24 -11.80 18.98 19.46
CA MET A 24 -12.84 18.09 18.93
C MET A 24 -12.25 16.79 18.38
N LEU A 25 -11.08 16.83 17.74
CA LEU A 25 -10.39 15.60 17.34
C LEU A 25 -10.01 14.76 18.57
N ILE A 26 -9.44 15.37 19.61
CA ILE A 26 -9.13 14.67 20.85
C ILE A 26 -10.40 14.15 21.53
N TYR A 27 -11.51 14.89 21.52
CA TYR A 27 -12.78 14.43 22.05
C TYR A 27 -13.27 13.15 21.35
N HIS A 28 -13.21 13.09 20.01
CA HIS A 28 -13.68 11.93 19.24
C HIS A 28 -12.74 10.73 19.29
N PHE A 29 -11.43 10.99 19.24
CA PHE A 29 -10.43 9.93 19.08
C PHE A 29 -9.67 9.63 20.39
N GLY A 30 -9.88 10.41 21.45
CA GLY A 30 -9.21 10.28 22.75
C GLY A 30 -7.78 10.84 22.75
N ASN A 31 -6.96 10.48 21.76
CA ASN A 31 -5.60 10.98 21.61
C ASN A 31 -5.16 11.00 20.13
N LYS A 32 -3.97 11.58 19.89
CA LYS A 32 -3.40 11.69 18.54
C LYS A 32 -3.06 10.31 17.98
N GLU A 33 -2.54 9.40 18.79
CA GLU A 33 -2.12 8.07 18.38
C GLU A 33 -3.29 7.28 17.80
N ARG A 34 -4.46 7.32 18.47
CA ARG A 34 -5.69 6.67 18.02
C ARG A 34 -6.27 7.35 16.80
N LEU A 35 -6.26 8.68 16.72
CA LEU A 35 -6.63 9.40 15.49
C LEU A 35 -5.79 8.94 14.30
N ILE A 36 -4.46 8.91 14.46
CA ILE A 36 -3.54 8.49 13.40
C ILE A 36 -3.76 7.02 13.05
N SER A 37 -3.97 6.14 14.03
CA SER A 37 -4.27 4.72 13.77
C SER A 37 -5.56 4.53 12.96
N GLU A 38 -6.65 5.21 13.31
CA GLU A 38 -7.92 5.14 12.57
C GLU A 38 -7.80 5.75 11.18
N LEU A 39 -7.07 6.86 11.05
CA LEU A 39 -6.76 7.48 9.76
C LEU A 39 -5.98 6.52 8.85
N LEU A 40 -4.91 5.90 9.36
CA LEU A 40 -4.11 4.93 8.62
C LEU A 40 -4.93 3.70 8.23
N LYS A 41 -5.87 3.26 9.08
CA LYS A 41 -6.82 2.19 8.76
C LYS A 41 -7.73 2.58 7.59
N LEU A 42 -8.36 3.76 7.65
CA LEU A 42 -9.22 4.26 6.56
C LEU A 42 -8.46 4.33 5.23
N ILE A 43 -7.21 4.80 5.27
CA ILE A 43 -6.35 4.89 4.09
C ILE A 43 -6.00 3.51 3.54
N ALA A 44 -5.60 2.57 4.41
CA ALA A 44 -5.32 1.20 4.01
C ALA A 44 -6.52 0.56 3.30
N ASP A 45 -7.73 0.79 3.84
CA ASP A 45 -8.97 0.29 3.24
C ASP A 45 -9.26 0.91 1.88
N ALA A 46 -9.04 2.22 1.72
CA ALA A 46 -9.18 2.91 0.44
C ALA A 46 -8.19 2.39 -0.61
N TYR A 47 -6.93 2.16 -0.23
CA TYR A 47 -5.90 1.63 -1.11
C TYR A 47 -6.25 0.22 -1.62
N SER A 48 -6.64 -0.69 -0.73
CA SER A 48 -7.06 -2.03 -1.14
C SER A 48 -8.30 -2.03 -2.04
N GLN A 49 -9.23 -1.08 -1.84
CA GLN A 49 -10.39 -0.93 -2.72
C GLN A 49 -10.01 -0.42 -4.11
N ALA A 50 -9.13 0.58 -4.19
CA ALA A 50 -8.65 1.12 -5.46
C ALA A 50 -7.94 0.05 -6.29
N LEU A 51 -7.04 -0.73 -5.67
CA LEU A 51 -6.37 -1.85 -6.34
C LEU A 51 -7.36 -2.92 -6.82
N ASN A 52 -8.37 -3.25 -6.00
CA ASN A 52 -9.38 -4.24 -6.37
C ASN A 52 -10.22 -3.79 -7.57
N GLN A 53 -10.58 -2.50 -7.64
CA GLN A 53 -11.31 -1.95 -8.78
C GLN A 53 -10.44 -1.93 -10.05
N ALA A 54 -9.19 -1.48 -9.94
CA ALA A 54 -8.30 -1.36 -11.08
C ALA A 54 -7.90 -2.69 -11.71
N LEU A 55 -7.90 -3.76 -10.91
CA LEU A 55 -7.54 -5.11 -11.35
C LEU A 55 -8.77 -6.00 -11.51
N SER A 56 -9.96 -5.40 -11.51
CA SER A 56 -11.20 -6.10 -11.84
C SER A 56 -11.21 -6.48 -13.32
N GLY A 57 -11.53 -7.73 -13.62
CA GLY A 57 -11.50 -8.26 -14.98
C GLY A 57 -11.39 -9.78 -15.02
N ALA A 58 -11.15 -10.32 -16.22
CA ALA A 58 -10.95 -11.75 -16.41
C ALA A 58 -9.72 -12.24 -15.63
N ARG A 59 -9.80 -13.47 -15.11
CA ARG A 59 -8.72 -14.14 -14.40
C ARG A 59 -7.42 -14.10 -15.22
N PRO A 60 -6.25 -13.77 -14.61
CA PRO A 60 -4.98 -13.88 -15.32
C PRO A 60 -4.71 -15.35 -15.69
N LYS A 61 -4.08 -15.58 -16.84
CA LYS A 61 -3.71 -16.92 -17.34
C LYS A 61 -2.39 -17.41 -16.75
N SER A 62 -1.55 -16.52 -16.24
CA SER A 62 -0.26 -16.84 -15.62
C SER A 62 0.11 -15.84 -14.52
N ARG A 63 1.07 -16.22 -13.66
CA ARG A 63 1.60 -15.32 -12.62
C ARG A 63 2.28 -14.10 -13.26
N ARG A 64 2.94 -14.31 -14.41
CA ARG A 64 3.52 -13.25 -15.24
C ARG A 64 2.48 -12.21 -15.65
N GLU A 65 1.34 -12.66 -16.21
CA GLU A 65 0.28 -11.75 -16.64
C GLU A 65 -0.30 -10.96 -15.46
N LEU A 66 -0.49 -11.61 -14.30
CA LEU A 66 -0.94 -10.93 -13.09
C LEU A 66 0.06 -9.85 -12.63
N LEU A 67 1.36 -10.19 -12.61
CA LEU A 67 2.41 -9.24 -12.23
C LEU A 67 2.44 -8.04 -13.17
N ASP A 68 2.37 -8.26 -14.48
CA ASP A 68 2.38 -7.17 -15.48
C ASP A 68 1.19 -6.22 -15.31
N ARG A 69 0.00 -6.75 -15.05
CA ARG A 69 -1.19 -5.94 -14.75
C ARG A 69 -0.99 -5.08 -13.50
N ILE A 70 -0.43 -5.66 -12.43
CA ILE A 70 -0.17 -4.94 -11.17
C ILE A 70 0.89 -3.84 -11.37
N ILE A 71 2.00 -4.14 -12.04
CA ILE A 71 3.08 -3.17 -12.28
C ILE A 71 2.60 -2.04 -13.18
N SER A 72 1.86 -2.34 -14.25
CA SER A 72 1.29 -1.31 -15.13
C SER A 72 0.35 -0.38 -14.38
N HIS A 73 -0.44 -0.90 -13.44
CA HIS A 73 -1.37 -0.07 -12.67
C HIS A 73 -0.66 0.75 -11.59
N THR A 74 0.20 0.11 -10.79
CA THR A 74 0.90 0.76 -9.68
C THR A 74 1.99 1.74 -10.12
N GLY A 75 2.50 1.62 -11.34
CA GLY A 75 3.44 2.58 -11.94
C GLY A 75 2.79 3.84 -12.54
N GLY A 76 1.46 3.97 -12.52
CA GLY A 76 0.75 5.13 -13.05
C GLY A 76 0.80 6.35 -12.11
N ALA A 77 0.75 7.56 -12.68
CA ALA A 77 0.79 8.83 -11.93
C ALA A 77 -0.33 8.95 -10.87
N GLU A 78 -1.49 8.35 -11.12
CA GLU A 78 -2.62 8.32 -10.17
C GLU A 78 -2.29 7.57 -8.87
N MET A 79 -1.33 6.64 -8.91
CA MET A 79 -0.91 5.84 -7.77
C MET A 79 0.24 6.47 -6.97
N GLU A 80 0.90 7.51 -7.49
CA GLU A 80 2.00 8.20 -6.79
C GLU A 80 1.64 8.68 -5.37
N PRO A 81 0.47 9.33 -5.13
CA PRO A 81 0.12 9.77 -3.78
C PRO A 81 -0.08 8.61 -2.79
N PHE A 82 -0.51 7.46 -3.30
CA PHE A 82 -0.67 6.25 -2.49
C PHE A 82 0.69 5.61 -2.17
N LEU A 83 1.60 5.52 -3.14
CA LEU A 83 2.95 5.00 -2.94
C LEU A 83 3.76 5.88 -1.98
N ALA A 84 3.68 7.21 -2.12
CA ALA A 84 4.32 8.14 -1.19
C ALA A 84 3.84 7.92 0.26
N LEU A 85 2.54 7.70 0.43
CA LEU A 85 1.96 7.41 1.73
C LEU A 85 2.33 6.02 2.26
N TRP A 86 2.44 5.02 1.38
CA TRP A 86 2.96 3.71 1.76
C TRP A 86 4.38 3.84 2.35
N TRP A 87 5.25 4.65 1.74
CA TRP A 87 6.59 4.89 2.26
C TRP A 87 6.61 5.66 3.59
N ASP A 88 5.70 6.60 3.79
CA ASP A 88 5.49 7.24 5.10
C ASP A 88 5.13 6.20 6.18
N ILE A 89 4.27 5.23 5.83
CA ILE A 89 3.86 4.13 6.73
C ILE A 89 5.06 3.23 7.06
N VAL A 90 5.83 2.81 6.04
CA VAL A 90 7.02 1.98 6.21
C VAL A 90 8.06 2.69 7.07
N ALA A 91 8.35 3.97 6.80
CA ALA A 91 9.31 4.76 7.58
C ALA A 91 8.85 5.00 9.03
N GLY A 92 7.55 5.17 9.27
CA GLY A 92 7.02 5.27 10.63
C GLY A 92 7.05 3.93 11.36
N ALA A 93 6.80 2.81 10.68
CA ALA A 93 6.91 1.47 11.24
C ALA A 93 8.36 1.13 11.61
N ALA A 94 9.33 1.48 10.76
CA ALA A 94 10.76 1.30 11.03
C ALA A 94 11.27 2.15 12.22
N ARG A 95 10.57 3.24 12.54
CA ARG A 95 10.87 4.12 13.69
C ARG A 95 10.05 3.78 14.94
N ASP A 96 9.30 2.68 14.93
CA ASP A 96 8.39 2.27 16.00
C ASP A 96 7.37 3.35 16.43
N VAL A 97 6.90 4.16 15.46
CA VAL A 97 5.83 5.13 15.72
C VAL A 97 4.54 4.36 16.05
N PRO A 98 3.85 4.66 17.17
CA PRO A 98 2.65 3.95 17.58
C PRO A 98 1.61 3.84 16.47
N GLY A 99 1.10 2.63 16.24
CA GLY A 99 0.06 2.33 15.24
C GLY A 99 0.56 2.08 13.81
N TYR A 100 1.76 2.54 13.44
CA TYR A 100 2.26 2.42 12.06
C TYR A 100 2.56 0.97 11.66
N LYS A 101 3.21 0.20 12.54
CA LYS A 101 3.46 -1.23 12.29
C LYS A 101 2.17 -2.02 12.08
N GLN A 102 1.14 -1.72 12.87
CA GLN A 102 -0.18 -2.35 12.74
C GLN A 102 -0.88 -1.94 11.43
N ALA A 103 -0.74 -0.69 11.01
CA ALA A 103 -1.24 -0.23 9.72
C ALA A 103 -0.54 -0.95 8.56
N ALA A 104 0.81 -1.04 8.59
CA ALA A 104 1.59 -1.77 7.60
C ALA A 104 1.18 -3.24 7.50
N GLN A 105 1.02 -3.91 8.65
CA GLN A 105 0.57 -5.32 8.71
C GLN A 105 -0.81 -5.50 8.09
N ARG A 106 -1.77 -4.59 8.36
CA ARG A 106 -3.12 -4.66 7.77
C ARG A 106 -3.10 -4.52 6.26
N VAL A 107 -2.36 -3.53 5.74
CA VAL A 107 -2.18 -3.34 4.28
C VAL A 107 -1.61 -4.62 3.66
N MET A 108 -0.48 -5.10 4.17
CA MET A 108 0.19 -6.26 3.60
C MET A 108 -0.63 -7.55 3.70
N SER A 109 -1.34 -7.77 4.81
CA SER A 109 -2.21 -8.95 4.97
C SER A 109 -3.35 -8.92 3.96
N ARG A 110 -4.00 -7.76 3.77
CA ARG A 110 -5.11 -7.61 2.83
C ARG A 110 -4.67 -7.73 1.38
N LEU A 111 -3.51 -7.16 1.02
CA LEU A 111 -2.92 -7.33 -0.31
C LEU A 111 -2.55 -8.77 -0.58
N HIS A 112 -1.95 -9.46 0.39
CA HIS A 112 -1.61 -10.87 0.26
C HIS A 112 -2.87 -11.74 0.08
N GLU A 113 -3.89 -11.57 0.92
CA GLU A 113 -5.17 -12.28 0.79
C GLU A 113 -5.82 -12.04 -0.58
N TRP A 114 -5.86 -10.78 -1.01
CA TRP A 114 -6.37 -10.42 -2.32
C TRP A 114 -5.56 -11.06 -3.45
N LEU A 115 -4.23 -11.06 -3.36
CA LEU A 115 -3.33 -11.58 -4.38
C LEU A 115 -3.41 -13.11 -4.49
N VAL A 116 -3.54 -13.83 -3.35
CA VAL A 116 -3.91 -15.26 -3.33
C VAL A 116 -5.22 -15.46 -4.07
N GLY A 117 -6.20 -14.60 -3.77
CA GLY A 117 -7.48 -14.55 -4.45
C GLY A 117 -7.39 -14.18 -5.93
N GLN A 118 -6.25 -13.71 -6.47
CA GLN A 118 -6.02 -13.35 -7.88
C GLN A 118 -5.18 -14.35 -8.69
N MET A 119 -4.57 -15.35 -8.07
CA MET A 119 -3.70 -16.32 -8.75
C MET A 119 -4.41 -17.07 -9.90
N PRO A 120 -3.72 -17.37 -11.02
CA PRO A 120 -4.33 -18.08 -12.15
C PRO A 120 -5.11 -19.34 -11.75
N GLU A 121 -6.15 -19.66 -12.52
CA GLU A 121 -6.83 -20.95 -12.35
C GLU A 121 -5.83 -22.10 -12.56
N GLY A 122 -5.82 -23.06 -11.63
CA GLY A 122 -4.89 -24.18 -11.67
C GLY A 122 -3.47 -23.88 -11.20
N ASP A 123 -3.20 -22.70 -10.63
CA ASP A 123 -1.92 -22.40 -10.01
C ASP A 123 -1.58 -23.46 -8.93
N PRO A 124 -0.40 -24.13 -9.00
CA PRO A 124 -0.08 -25.25 -8.12
C PRO A 124 0.21 -24.84 -6.67
N ASP A 125 0.53 -23.55 -6.43
CA ASP A 125 0.72 -22.98 -5.10
C ASP A 125 0.31 -21.50 -5.09
N PRO A 126 -0.99 -21.21 -4.95
CA PRO A 126 -1.48 -19.84 -4.97
C PRO A 126 -0.91 -18.98 -3.83
N LYS A 127 -0.64 -19.60 -2.67
CA LYS A 127 -0.12 -18.87 -1.50
C LYS A 127 1.34 -18.49 -1.70
N GLY A 128 2.19 -19.45 -2.05
CA GLY A 128 3.60 -19.16 -2.35
C GLY A 128 3.76 -18.25 -3.57
N GLY A 129 2.92 -18.42 -4.60
CA GLY A 129 2.86 -17.52 -5.75
C GLY A 129 2.57 -16.07 -5.36
N ALA A 130 1.55 -15.85 -4.51
CA ALA A 130 1.22 -14.53 -4.00
C ALA A 130 2.36 -13.91 -3.16
N GLN A 131 2.97 -14.69 -2.27
CA GLN A 131 4.12 -14.24 -1.46
C GLN A 131 5.29 -13.81 -2.34
N TYR A 132 5.59 -14.61 -3.37
CA TYR A 132 6.67 -14.32 -4.31
C TYR A 132 6.39 -13.04 -5.11
N LEU A 133 5.19 -12.91 -5.69
CA LEU A 133 4.81 -11.72 -6.44
C LEU A 133 4.81 -10.47 -5.56
N LEU A 134 4.22 -10.53 -4.35
CA LEU A 134 4.20 -9.39 -3.42
C LEU A 134 5.61 -8.93 -3.08
N THR A 135 6.53 -9.87 -2.83
CA THR A 135 7.95 -9.56 -2.54
C THR A 135 8.62 -8.87 -3.74
N LEU A 136 8.40 -9.38 -4.95
CA LEU A 136 8.94 -8.78 -6.17
C LEU A 136 8.40 -7.37 -6.42
N ILE A 137 7.09 -7.17 -6.25
CA ILE A 137 6.41 -5.89 -6.44
C ILE A 137 6.94 -4.84 -5.47
N GLU A 138 6.93 -5.16 -4.16
CA GLU A 138 7.41 -4.24 -3.12
C GLU A 138 8.88 -3.87 -3.33
N GLY A 139 9.72 -4.87 -3.65
CA GLY A 139 11.14 -4.63 -3.94
C GLY A 139 11.34 -3.72 -5.15
N ALA A 140 10.61 -3.95 -6.25
CA ALA A 140 10.71 -3.12 -7.45
C ALA A 140 10.22 -1.69 -7.22
N GLN A 141 9.11 -1.51 -6.48
CA GLN A 141 8.57 -0.20 -6.14
C GLN A 141 9.52 0.59 -5.22
N MET A 142 10.12 -0.09 -4.23
CA MET A 142 11.14 0.51 -3.37
C MET A 142 12.34 0.96 -4.19
N LEU A 143 12.89 0.08 -5.03
CA LEU A 143 14.04 0.39 -5.89
C LEU A 143 13.74 1.56 -6.83
N SER A 144 12.55 1.62 -7.42
CA SER A 144 12.13 2.76 -8.23
C SER A 144 12.09 4.06 -7.45
N THR A 145 11.59 4.01 -6.21
CA THR A 145 11.46 5.20 -5.33
C THR A 145 12.83 5.81 -5.01
N VAL A 146 13.87 5.00 -4.90
CA VAL A 146 15.24 5.45 -4.61
C VAL A 146 16.08 5.70 -5.87
N GLY A 147 15.46 5.81 -7.05
CA GLY A 147 16.16 6.12 -8.31
C GLY A 147 16.81 4.91 -9.01
N HIS A 148 16.50 3.70 -8.58
CA HIS A 148 17.04 2.43 -9.12
C HIS A 148 15.97 1.60 -9.85
N ALA A 149 15.07 2.25 -10.59
CA ALA A 149 13.96 1.58 -11.30
C ALA A 149 14.43 0.45 -12.23
N THR A 150 15.55 0.65 -12.94
CA THR A 150 16.13 -0.37 -13.85
C THR A 150 16.50 -1.66 -13.12
N LEU A 151 16.95 -1.57 -11.86
CA LEU A 151 17.29 -2.76 -11.08
C LEU A 151 16.03 -3.58 -10.74
N GLY A 152 14.95 -2.90 -10.34
CA GLY A 152 13.66 -3.54 -10.09
C GLY A 152 13.08 -4.18 -11.35
N GLN A 153 13.13 -3.47 -12.48
CA GLN A 153 12.69 -3.98 -13.78
C GLN A 153 13.48 -5.21 -14.23
N GLY A 154 14.81 -5.19 -14.07
CA GLY A 154 15.66 -6.35 -14.36
C GLY A 154 15.30 -7.57 -13.50
N GLY A 155 15.03 -7.38 -12.21
CA GLY A 155 14.58 -8.44 -11.31
C GLY A 155 13.22 -9.04 -11.73
N ILE A 156 12.26 -8.19 -12.09
CA ILE A 156 10.95 -8.61 -12.62
C ILE A 156 11.09 -9.42 -13.91
N ALA A 157 11.96 -8.98 -14.83
CA ALA A 157 12.19 -9.64 -16.11
C ALA A 157 12.89 -11.01 -15.96
N ALA A 158 13.76 -11.15 -14.96
CA ALA A 158 14.46 -12.40 -14.67
C ALA A 158 13.62 -13.42 -13.88
N ALA A 159 12.48 -13.01 -13.32
CA ALA A 159 11.60 -13.87 -12.53
C ALA A 159 10.98 -14.98 -13.40
N ARG A 160 11.11 -16.23 -12.95
CA ARG A 160 10.51 -17.40 -13.59
C ARG A 160 9.07 -17.55 -13.09
N LEU A 161 8.12 -17.04 -13.86
CA LEU A 161 6.70 -16.88 -13.53
C LEU A 161 5.76 -17.51 -14.55
#